data_AF-A0A813FNN9-F1
#
_entry.id   AF-A0A813FNN9-F1
#
_cell.length_a   1.000
_cell.length_b   1.000
_cell.length_c   1.000
_cell.angle_alpha   90.00
_cell.angle_beta   90.00
_cell.angle_gamma   90.00
#
_symmetry.space_group_name_H-M   'P 1'
#
loop_
_entity.id
_entity.type
_entity.pdbx_description
1 polymer ?
#
loop_
_entity_poly.entity_id
_entity_poly.type
_entity_poly.pdbx_seq_one_letter_code
_entity_poly.pdbx_strand_id
1 'polypeptide(L)'
;TPSLLVREDSSSQVSSAKIAGFDLNDTLVSSKIGAPGYSVTISDWKLYNDRVLLKLREAHEQGYKLVMFTNQGNIKSALEGKRSQAFKAYVDAFLQATGLPFLVLAATQRDRFRKPDVGMWEYVEQKANAGLPVNRSESFYVGDAAGGEGEHSADDVDFARAVGVKFHHARDFFGPPGGSAETAGSKRRAPEVAVADGPKPAKMAKAGLGVSVEKGLQE
;
A
#
# COMPACT_ATOMS: atom_id res chain seq x y z
N THR A 1 22.09 7.21 -8.17
CA THR A 1 21.36 6.13 -8.86
C THR A 1 19.93 6.13 -8.38
N PRO A 2 18.93 5.96 -9.25
CA PRO A 2 17.54 5.84 -8.81
C PRO A 2 17.43 4.73 -7.75
N SER A 3 16.82 5.03 -6.62
CA SER A 3 16.64 4.13 -5.48
C SER A 3 15.18 3.95 -5.10
N LEU A 4 14.28 4.54 -5.89
CA LEU A 4 12.84 4.46 -5.74
C LEU A 4 12.24 3.94 -7.04
N LEU A 5 11.48 2.85 -6.95
CA LEU A 5 10.57 2.43 -8.02
C LEU A 5 9.21 3.05 -7.74
N VAL A 6 8.64 3.69 -8.77
CA VAL A 6 7.29 4.24 -8.72
C VAL A 6 6.44 3.55 -9.77
N ARG A 7 5.32 2.98 -9.35
CA ARG A 7 4.27 2.46 -10.23
C ARG A 7 3.07 3.38 -10.08
N GLU A 8 2.78 4.11 -11.15
CA GLU A 8 1.64 4.99 -11.28
C GLU A 8 0.97 4.71 -12.63
N ASP A 9 -0.33 4.41 -12.61
CA ASP A 9 -1.18 4.37 -13.79
C ASP A 9 -2.26 5.45 -13.73
N SER A 10 -2.99 5.66 -14.84
CA SER A 10 -4.04 6.67 -14.92
C SER A 10 -5.14 6.53 -13.86
N SER A 11 -5.38 5.31 -13.35
CA SER A 11 -6.36 5.10 -12.28
C SER A 11 -5.83 5.54 -10.93
N SER A 12 -4.52 5.43 -10.69
CA SER A 12 -3.83 5.87 -9.46
C SER A 12 -3.51 7.38 -9.43
N GLN A 13 -3.69 8.10 -10.54
CA GLN A 13 -3.48 9.55 -10.66
C GLN A 13 -4.63 10.40 -10.07
N VAL A 14 -5.31 9.86 -9.06
CA VAL A 14 -6.30 10.58 -8.26
C VAL A 14 -5.55 11.34 -7.16
N SER A 15 -5.84 12.63 -6.99
CA SER A 15 -5.37 13.42 -5.86
C SER A 15 -6.37 13.37 -4.70
N SER A 16 -5.86 13.37 -3.47
CA SER A 16 -6.69 13.49 -2.27
C SER A 16 -5.93 14.21 -1.18
N ALA A 17 -6.65 14.96 -0.34
CA ALA A 17 -6.09 15.50 0.89
C ALA A 17 -5.84 14.39 1.94
N LYS A 18 -6.45 13.21 1.78
CA LYS A 18 -6.33 12.10 2.72
C LYS A 18 -5.60 10.92 2.08
N ILE A 19 -4.55 10.44 2.73
CA ILE A 19 -3.79 9.27 2.30
C ILE A 19 -4.06 8.11 3.26
N ALA A 20 -4.40 6.95 2.69
CA ALA A 20 -4.35 5.67 3.36
C ALA A 20 -3.10 4.95 2.86
N GLY A 21 -2.04 4.99 3.67
CA GLY A 21 -0.76 4.37 3.37
C GLY A 21 -0.67 2.96 3.94
N PHE A 22 -0.03 2.04 3.22
CA PHE A 22 0.11 0.65 3.62
C PHE A 22 1.52 0.12 3.32
N ASP A 23 2.11 -0.68 4.22
CA ASP A 23 3.16 -1.63 3.82
C ASP A 23 2.57 -2.74 2.93
N LEU A 24 3.42 -3.51 2.25
CA LEU A 24 3.03 -4.63 1.43
C LEU A 24 3.09 -5.96 2.19
N ASN A 25 4.29 -6.40 2.57
CA ASN A 25 4.56 -7.78 2.97
C ASN A 25 4.26 -7.96 4.46
N ASP A 26 3.54 -9.01 4.84
CA ASP A 26 3.00 -9.23 6.20
C ASP A 26 1.97 -8.17 6.67
N THR A 27 1.64 -7.20 5.82
CA THR A 27 0.59 -6.19 6.03
C THR A 27 -0.62 -6.37 5.10
N LEU A 28 -0.46 -6.14 3.79
CA LEU A 28 -1.53 -6.33 2.80
C LEU A 28 -1.61 -7.78 2.33
N VAL A 29 -0.48 -8.46 2.34
CA VAL A 29 -0.29 -9.83 1.86
C VAL A 29 0.46 -10.68 2.87
N SER A 30 0.40 -11.99 2.71
CA SER A 30 1.24 -12.95 3.43
C SER A 30 1.65 -14.10 2.51
N SER A 31 2.64 -14.89 2.92
CA SER A 31 3.01 -16.12 2.22
C SER A 31 1.89 -17.16 2.28
N LYS A 32 1.68 -17.91 1.19
CA LYS A 32 0.75 -19.06 1.20
C LYS A 32 1.29 -20.18 2.08
N ILE A 33 2.60 -20.38 2.07
CA ILE A 33 3.29 -21.46 2.81
C ILE A 33 3.72 -21.04 4.23
N GLY A 34 3.41 -19.80 4.65
CA GLY A 34 3.76 -19.28 5.98
C GLY A 34 5.22 -18.83 6.11
N ALA A 35 5.91 -18.57 4.99
CA ALA A 35 7.23 -17.95 5.02
C ALA A 35 7.15 -16.47 5.47
N PRO A 36 8.21 -15.92 6.07
CA PRO A 36 8.26 -14.49 6.40
C PRO A 36 8.08 -13.59 5.17
N GLY A 37 7.53 -12.39 5.36
CA GLY A 37 7.19 -11.44 4.31
C GLY A 37 8.32 -11.09 3.36
N TYR A 38 9.57 -11.03 3.83
CA TYR A 38 10.74 -10.74 2.99
C TYR A 38 11.07 -11.85 1.97
N SER A 39 10.40 -13.01 2.06
CA SER A 39 10.53 -14.16 1.17
C SER A 39 9.31 -14.36 0.26
N VAL A 40 8.27 -13.51 0.36
CA VAL A 40 7.07 -13.56 -0.49
C VAL A 40 7.44 -13.32 -1.95
N THR A 41 6.80 -14.08 -2.84
CA THR A 41 7.03 -14.02 -4.29
C THR A 41 5.72 -14.04 -5.06
N ILE A 42 5.77 -13.79 -6.37
CA ILE A 42 4.58 -13.87 -7.25
C ILE A 42 3.86 -15.23 -7.20
N SER A 43 4.58 -16.33 -6.96
CA SER A 43 3.97 -17.66 -6.81
C SER A 43 3.44 -17.94 -5.40
N ASP A 44 3.96 -17.23 -4.40
CA ASP A 44 3.74 -17.48 -2.98
C ASP A 44 3.24 -16.22 -2.25
N TRP A 45 2.08 -15.71 -2.66
CA TRP A 45 1.38 -14.64 -1.94
C TRP A 45 -0.13 -14.89 -1.88
N LYS A 46 -0.75 -14.45 -0.80
CA LYS A 46 -2.20 -14.31 -0.63
C LYS A 46 -2.48 -12.99 0.08
N LEU A 47 -3.72 -12.50 0.04
CA LEU A 47 -4.12 -11.41 0.92
C LEU A 47 -3.87 -11.81 2.39
N TYR A 48 -3.46 -10.85 3.21
CA TYR A 48 -3.17 -11.09 4.63
C TYR A 48 -4.35 -11.77 5.36
N ASN A 49 -5.57 -11.29 5.08
CA ASN A 49 -6.83 -11.96 5.39
C ASN A 49 -7.97 -11.38 4.52
N ASP A 50 -9.18 -11.89 4.69
CA ASP A 50 -10.35 -11.48 3.88
C ASP A 50 -10.76 -10.01 4.11
N ARG A 51 -10.35 -9.41 5.24
CA ARG A 51 -10.70 -8.02 5.56
C ARG A 51 -9.84 -6.99 4.82
N VAL A 52 -8.70 -7.39 4.27
CA VAL A 52 -7.85 -6.49 3.48
C VAL A 52 -8.67 -5.84 2.36
N LEU A 53 -9.31 -6.65 1.52
CA LEU A 53 -10.07 -6.11 0.39
C LEU A 53 -11.25 -5.23 0.85
N LEU A 54 -11.93 -5.61 1.93
CA LEU A 54 -13.03 -4.83 2.51
C LEU A 54 -12.55 -3.46 2.98
N LYS A 55 -11.47 -3.41 3.77
CA LYS A 55 -10.92 -2.18 4.33
C LYS A 55 -10.31 -1.26 3.28
N LEU A 56 -9.68 -1.81 2.26
CA LEU A 56 -9.15 -1.02 1.15
C LEU A 56 -10.26 -0.37 0.32
N ARG A 57 -11.35 -1.10 0.05
CA ARG A 57 -12.54 -0.55 -0.63
C ARG A 57 -13.20 0.54 0.20
N GLU A 58 -13.40 0.28 1.50
CA GLU A 58 -13.94 1.25 2.45
C GLU A 58 -13.11 2.56 2.45
N ALA A 59 -11.78 2.46 2.54
CA ALA A 59 -10.91 3.63 2.49
C ALA A 59 -11.03 4.39 1.15
N HIS A 60 -11.02 3.68 0.03
CA HIS A 60 -11.18 4.30 -1.29
C HIS A 60 -12.55 5.00 -1.45
N GLU A 61 -13.64 4.36 -1.02
CA GLU A 61 -14.99 4.94 -1.03
C GLU A 61 -15.11 6.16 -0.11
N GLN A 62 -14.35 6.20 0.98
CA GLN A 62 -14.23 7.37 1.86
C GLN A 62 -13.34 8.48 1.28
N GLY A 63 -12.85 8.33 0.05
CA GLY A 63 -12.06 9.33 -0.67
C GLY A 63 -10.58 9.37 -0.30
N TYR A 64 -10.05 8.31 0.32
CA TYR A 64 -8.60 8.21 0.55
C TYR A 64 -7.88 7.85 -0.76
N LYS A 65 -6.76 8.52 -1.03
CA LYS A 65 -5.78 8.02 -1.99
C LYS A 65 -5.08 6.81 -1.37
N LEU A 66 -5.11 5.68 -2.06
CA LEU A 66 -4.43 4.46 -1.62
C LEU A 66 -2.96 4.49 -2.05
N VAL A 67 -2.04 4.34 -1.10
CA VAL A 67 -0.61 4.35 -1.38
C VAL A 67 0.08 3.17 -0.72
N MET A 68 0.91 2.46 -1.47
CA MET A 68 1.76 1.39 -0.96
C MET A 68 3.20 1.92 -0.80
N PHE A 69 3.74 1.77 0.41
CA PHE A 69 5.09 2.19 0.79
C PHE A 69 5.89 0.97 1.25
N THR A 70 6.82 0.47 0.42
CA THR A 70 7.50 -0.80 0.71
C THR A 70 9.03 -0.73 0.58
N ASN A 71 9.73 -1.41 1.50
CA ASN A 71 11.18 -1.52 1.51
C ASN A 71 11.63 -2.77 0.72
N GLN A 72 12.19 -2.61 -0.49
CA GLN A 72 12.57 -3.70 -1.41
C GLN A 72 14.09 -3.80 -1.63
N GLY A 73 14.85 -3.92 -0.53
CA GLY A 73 16.33 -3.90 -0.53
C GLY A 73 17.00 -5.01 -1.36
N ASN A 74 16.28 -6.10 -1.65
CA ASN A 74 16.78 -7.19 -2.50
C ASN A 74 16.95 -6.78 -3.97
N ILE A 75 16.23 -5.74 -4.43
CA ILE A 75 16.36 -5.20 -5.79
C ILE A 75 17.70 -4.46 -5.97
N LYS A 76 18.21 -3.83 -4.90
CA LYS A 76 19.45 -3.04 -4.94
C LYS A 76 19.39 -1.98 -6.05
N SER A 77 20.46 -1.83 -6.82
CA SER A 77 20.61 -0.80 -7.86
C SER A 77 20.15 -1.26 -9.25
N ALA A 78 19.84 -2.56 -9.41
CA ALA A 78 19.48 -3.16 -10.69
C ALA A 78 17.97 -3.06 -10.94
N LEU A 79 17.48 -1.85 -11.21
CA LEU A 79 16.05 -1.56 -11.38
C LEU A 79 15.40 -2.19 -12.61
N GLU A 80 16.20 -2.67 -13.57
CA GLU A 80 15.71 -3.47 -14.71
C GLU A 80 16.17 -4.93 -14.64
N GLY A 81 16.76 -5.34 -13.51
CA GLY A 81 17.19 -6.71 -13.29
C GLY A 81 16.05 -7.66 -12.92
N LYS A 82 16.35 -8.97 -12.90
CA LYS A 82 15.38 -10.05 -12.62
C LYS A 82 14.55 -9.83 -11.35
N ARG A 83 15.16 -9.34 -10.27
CA ARG A 83 14.46 -9.09 -9.00
C ARG A 83 13.47 -7.93 -9.11
N SER A 84 13.83 -6.85 -9.81
CA SER A 84 12.91 -5.74 -10.07
C SER A 84 11.74 -6.19 -10.95
N GLN A 85 12.02 -6.94 -12.01
CA GLN A 85 10.97 -7.49 -12.89
C GLN A 85 10.01 -8.42 -12.13
N ALA A 86 10.54 -9.29 -11.27
CA ALA A 86 9.73 -10.15 -10.42
C ALA A 86 8.85 -9.36 -9.43
N PHE A 87 9.39 -8.30 -8.83
CA PHE A 87 8.64 -7.41 -7.95
C PHE A 87 7.55 -6.63 -8.71
N LYS A 88 7.87 -6.07 -9.89
CA LYS A 88 6.89 -5.39 -10.76
C LYS A 88 5.73 -6.34 -11.10
N ALA A 89 6.02 -7.57 -11.52
CA ALA A 89 4.99 -8.56 -11.85
C ALA A 89 4.15 -8.99 -10.63
N TYR A 90 4.77 -9.06 -9.45
CA TYR A 90 4.08 -9.35 -8.20
C TYR A 90 3.09 -8.24 -7.83
N VAL A 91 3.53 -6.98 -7.85
CA VAL A 91 2.66 -5.81 -7.62
C VAL A 91 1.50 -5.82 -8.63
N ASP A 92 1.75 -6.11 -9.90
CA ASP A 92 0.72 -6.15 -10.93
C ASP A 92 -0.36 -7.19 -10.65
N ALA A 93 0.04 -8.37 -10.17
CA ALA A 93 -0.89 -9.41 -9.75
C ALA A 93 -1.74 -8.96 -8.56
N PHE A 94 -1.17 -8.25 -7.58
CA PHE A 94 -1.91 -7.69 -6.45
C PHE A 94 -2.92 -6.63 -6.90
N LEU A 95 -2.50 -5.68 -7.75
CA LEU A 95 -3.37 -4.62 -8.27
C LEU A 95 -4.52 -5.21 -9.10
N GLN A 96 -4.23 -6.21 -9.94
CA GLN A 96 -5.26 -6.91 -10.70
C GLN A 96 -6.26 -7.65 -9.79
N ALA A 97 -5.80 -8.30 -8.72
CA ALA A 97 -6.65 -9.05 -7.82
C ALA A 97 -7.58 -8.14 -6.99
N THR A 98 -7.09 -6.95 -6.60
CA THR A 98 -7.87 -6.00 -5.81
C THR A 98 -8.77 -5.11 -6.67
N GLY A 99 -8.34 -4.78 -7.88
CA GLY A 99 -9.01 -3.83 -8.77
C GLY A 99 -9.03 -2.40 -8.23
N LEU A 100 -8.06 -2.05 -7.36
CA LEU A 100 -8.00 -0.77 -6.67
C LEU A 100 -6.84 0.12 -7.17
N PRO A 101 -7.04 1.45 -7.22
CA PRO A 101 -6.08 2.38 -7.79
C PRO A 101 -4.97 2.77 -6.80
N PHE A 102 -4.00 1.88 -6.60
CA PHE A 102 -2.84 2.19 -5.76
C PHE A 102 -1.77 2.95 -6.52
N LEU A 103 -1.22 3.99 -5.89
CA LEU A 103 0.14 4.43 -6.16
C LEU A 103 1.11 3.53 -5.39
N VAL A 104 2.14 2.98 -6.04
CA VAL A 104 3.13 2.12 -5.36
C VAL A 104 4.51 2.75 -5.40
N LEU A 105 5.11 2.88 -4.23
CA LEU A 105 6.47 3.36 -4.00
C LEU A 105 7.28 2.25 -3.33
N ALA A 106 8.40 1.87 -3.96
CA ALA A 106 9.28 0.84 -3.46
C ALA A 106 10.73 1.32 -3.36
N ALA A 107 11.22 1.49 -2.14
CA ALA A 107 12.59 1.90 -1.85
C ALA A 107 13.55 0.71 -1.97
N THR A 108 14.54 0.80 -2.85
CA THR A 108 15.44 -0.31 -3.19
C THR A 108 16.83 -0.20 -2.54
N GLN A 109 17.14 0.94 -1.91
CA GLN A 109 18.41 1.23 -1.23
C GLN A 109 18.18 1.62 0.22
N ARG A 110 19.27 1.85 0.96
CA ARG A 110 19.27 2.46 2.29
C ARG A 110 19.58 3.95 2.16
N ASP A 111 18.56 4.73 1.83
CA ASP A 111 18.63 6.19 1.72
C ASP A 111 17.30 6.79 2.18
N ARG A 112 17.11 8.10 1.95
CA ARG A 112 15.93 8.85 2.42
C ARG A 112 14.58 8.26 2.01
N PHE A 113 14.51 7.41 0.98
CA PHE A 113 13.26 6.78 0.58
C PHE A 113 12.94 5.54 1.42
N ARG A 114 13.92 4.95 2.08
CA ARG A 114 13.73 3.73 2.85
C ARG A 114 13.11 4.05 4.20
N LYS A 115 11.98 3.41 4.51
CA LYS A 115 11.40 3.48 5.87
C LYS A 115 12.46 3.06 6.90
N PRO A 116 12.59 3.77 8.04
CA PRO A 116 11.65 4.76 8.56
C PRO A 116 11.80 6.21 8.04
N ASP A 117 12.71 6.49 7.10
CA ASP A 117 12.81 7.82 6.50
C ASP A 117 11.57 8.19 5.67
N VAL A 118 11.27 9.48 5.59
CA VAL A 118 9.98 10.00 5.08
C VAL A 118 9.95 10.23 3.56
N GLY A 119 11.04 9.98 2.83
CA GLY A 119 11.19 10.44 1.45
C GLY A 119 10.17 9.87 0.47
N MET A 120 9.65 8.66 0.71
CA MET A 120 8.53 8.15 -0.10
C MET A 120 7.24 8.94 0.15
N TRP A 121 6.94 9.32 1.39
CA TRP A 121 5.76 10.15 1.68
C TRP A 121 5.87 11.54 1.05
N GLU A 122 7.05 12.16 1.18
CA GLU A 122 7.36 13.44 0.54
C GLU A 122 7.18 13.38 -0.98
N TYR A 123 7.57 12.26 -1.61
CA TYR A 123 7.34 12.06 -3.04
C TYR A 123 5.85 12.14 -3.38
N VAL A 124 4.97 11.55 -2.55
CA VAL A 124 3.53 11.64 -2.79
C VAL A 124 3.06 13.08 -2.72
N GLU A 125 3.40 13.80 -1.66
CA GLU A 125 2.98 15.19 -1.45
C GLU A 125 3.49 16.13 -2.54
N GLN A 126 4.73 15.94 -2.99
CA GLN A 126 5.40 16.87 -3.91
C GLN A 126 5.18 16.53 -5.38
N LYS A 127 5.02 15.24 -5.72
CA LYS A 127 5.06 14.76 -7.11
C LYS A 127 3.81 14.01 -7.52
N ALA A 128 3.20 13.24 -6.62
CA ALA A 128 2.12 12.31 -6.98
C ALA A 128 0.75 12.68 -6.40
N ASN A 129 0.52 13.95 -6.07
CA ASN A 129 -0.78 14.45 -5.58
C ASN A 129 -1.28 15.71 -6.30
N ALA A 130 -0.76 16.00 -7.51
CA ALA A 130 -1.17 17.12 -8.36
C ALA A 130 -1.19 18.49 -7.65
N GLY A 131 -0.29 18.69 -6.69
CA GLY A 131 -0.18 19.92 -5.89
C GLY A 131 -1.26 20.11 -4.82
N LEU A 132 -2.21 19.17 -4.69
CA LEU A 132 -3.18 19.20 -3.59
C LEU A 132 -2.46 18.90 -2.26
N PRO A 133 -2.53 19.79 -1.25
CA PRO A 133 -1.89 19.54 0.04
C PRO A 133 -2.52 18.34 0.76
N VAL A 134 -1.68 17.50 1.37
CA VAL A 134 -2.13 16.36 2.19
C VAL A 134 -2.38 16.81 3.62
N ASN A 135 -3.56 16.48 4.14
CA ASN A 135 -3.88 16.58 5.56
C ASN A 135 -3.36 15.32 6.28
N ARG A 136 -2.14 15.40 6.81
CA ARG A 136 -1.51 14.29 7.54
C ARG A 136 -2.31 13.85 8.78
N SER A 137 -3.03 14.77 9.43
CA SER A 137 -3.83 14.45 10.63
C SER A 137 -5.08 13.60 10.33
N GLU A 138 -5.60 13.68 9.10
CA GLU A 138 -6.70 12.84 8.61
C GLU A 138 -6.22 11.61 7.82
N SER A 139 -4.90 11.50 7.64
CA SER A 139 -4.24 10.40 6.95
C SER A 139 -3.72 9.37 7.95
N PHE A 140 -3.47 8.15 7.47
CA PHE A 140 -2.98 7.07 8.31
C PHE A 140 -2.03 6.15 7.54
N TYR A 141 -1.24 5.40 8.30
CA TYR A 141 -0.35 4.35 7.82
C TYR A 141 -0.63 3.03 8.51
N VAL A 142 -0.67 1.94 7.74
CA VAL A 142 -0.83 0.57 8.25
C VAL A 142 0.41 -0.23 7.92
N GLY A 143 0.96 -0.93 8.93
CA GLY A 143 2.15 -1.77 8.79
C GLY A 143 2.23 -2.84 9.88
N ASP A 144 3.13 -3.80 9.73
CA ASP A 144 3.38 -4.89 10.68
C ASP A 144 4.69 -4.69 11.47
N ALA A 145 5.60 -3.83 11.00
CA ALA A 145 6.86 -3.56 11.69
C ALA A 145 6.71 -2.46 12.75
N ALA A 146 6.23 -2.82 13.94
CA ALA A 146 6.00 -1.92 15.07
C ALA A 146 7.00 -2.07 16.23
N GLY A 147 8.02 -2.92 16.09
CA GLY A 147 9.05 -3.16 17.10
C GLY A 147 8.63 -4.09 18.24
N GLY A 148 7.53 -4.82 18.08
CA GLY A 148 7.06 -5.82 19.03
C GLY A 148 7.91 -7.09 19.05
N GLU A 149 7.67 -7.96 20.03
CA GLU A 149 8.35 -9.26 20.13
C GLU A 149 8.02 -10.13 18.90
N GLY A 150 9.06 -10.59 18.21
CA GLY A 150 8.94 -11.41 17.00
C GLY A 150 8.74 -10.61 15.71
N GLU A 151 8.63 -9.28 15.76
CA GLU A 151 8.59 -8.42 14.58
C GLU A 151 10.00 -8.12 14.06
N HIS A 152 10.15 -7.99 12.74
CA HIS A 152 11.48 -7.86 12.14
C HIS A 152 12.14 -6.51 12.48
N SER A 153 11.36 -5.45 12.63
CA SER A 153 11.82 -4.08 12.92
C SER A 153 10.67 -3.22 13.45
N ALA A 154 10.96 -1.93 13.66
CA ALA A 154 9.99 -0.89 13.96
C ALA A 154 9.81 0.10 12.78
N ASP A 155 10.23 -0.29 11.56
CA ASP A 155 10.32 0.63 10.42
C ASP A 155 8.98 1.30 10.08
N ASP A 156 7.85 0.61 10.29
CA ASP A 156 6.52 1.11 9.92
C ASP A 156 5.95 2.10 10.93
N VAL A 157 6.05 1.77 12.23
CA VAL A 157 5.60 2.69 13.30
C VAL A 157 6.48 3.94 13.32
N ASP A 158 7.78 3.78 13.06
CA ASP A 158 8.73 4.88 13.03
C ASP A 158 8.53 5.76 11.78
N PHE A 159 8.22 5.16 10.63
CA PHE A 159 7.83 5.89 9.42
C PHE A 159 6.57 6.74 9.65
N ALA A 160 5.51 6.14 10.18
CA ALA A 160 4.25 6.84 10.46
C ALA A 160 4.47 8.02 11.43
N ARG A 161 5.25 7.78 12.49
CA ARG A 161 5.63 8.79 13.48
C ARG A 161 6.46 9.92 12.87
N ALA A 162 7.44 9.60 12.03
CA ALA A 162 8.29 10.60 11.38
C ALA A 162 7.50 11.45 10.37
N VAL A 163 6.56 10.85 9.65
CA VAL A 163 5.63 11.58 8.77
C VAL A 163 4.65 12.43 9.60
N GLY A 164 4.23 11.97 10.77
CA GLY A 164 3.20 12.63 11.58
C GLY A 164 1.78 12.23 11.18
N VAL A 165 1.59 10.95 10.82
CA VAL A 165 0.27 10.35 10.53
C VAL A 165 -0.08 9.32 11.58
N LYS A 166 -1.36 8.97 11.68
CA LYS A 166 -1.81 7.92 12.59
C LYS A 166 -1.27 6.56 12.14
N PHE A 167 -0.62 5.84 13.05
CA PHE A 167 -0.22 4.44 12.81
C PHE A 167 -1.33 3.47 13.23
N HIS A 168 -1.50 2.41 12.44
CA HIS A 168 -2.28 1.23 12.78
C HIS A 168 -1.46 -0.02 12.53
N HIS A 169 -1.37 -0.89 13.54
CA HIS A 169 -0.77 -2.20 13.31
C HIS A 169 -1.69 -3.06 12.41
N ALA A 170 -1.13 -3.83 11.48
CA ALA A 170 -1.89 -4.64 10.52
C ALA A 170 -2.90 -5.57 11.21
N ARG A 171 -2.51 -6.21 12.32
CA ARG A 171 -3.37 -7.07 13.15
C ARG A 171 -4.57 -6.34 13.76
N ASP A 172 -4.42 -5.07 14.13
CA ASP A 172 -5.52 -4.30 14.72
C ASP A 172 -6.46 -3.77 13.63
N PHE A 173 -5.90 -3.40 12.48
CA PHE A 173 -6.65 -2.83 11.37
C PHE A 173 -7.43 -3.88 10.58
N PHE A 174 -6.80 -5.03 10.30
CA PHE A 174 -7.39 -6.11 9.50
C PHE A 174 -7.84 -7.31 10.34
N GLY A 175 -7.48 -7.41 11.63
CA GLY A 175 -7.64 -8.64 12.42
C GLY A 175 -6.46 -9.60 12.22
N PRO A 176 -6.47 -10.80 12.84
CA PRO A 176 -5.37 -11.75 12.73
C PRO A 176 -5.20 -12.31 11.30
N PRO A 177 -4.01 -12.84 10.95
CA PRO A 177 -3.78 -13.53 9.68
C PRO A 177 -4.75 -14.70 9.49
N GLY A 178 -5.30 -14.87 8.29
CA GLY A 178 -6.24 -15.96 7.99
C GLY A 178 -7.62 -15.87 8.66
N GLY A 179 -7.94 -14.74 9.34
CA GLY A 179 -9.28 -14.51 9.87
C GLY A 179 -10.31 -14.24 8.77
N SER A 180 -11.48 -14.88 8.88
CA SER A 180 -12.63 -14.63 7.99
C SER A 180 -13.39 -13.36 8.38
N ALA A 181 -14.11 -12.76 7.44
CA ALA A 181 -14.97 -11.60 7.70
C ALA A 181 -16.06 -11.88 8.77
N GLU A 182 -16.49 -13.14 8.93
CA GLU A 182 -17.66 -13.54 9.72
C GLU A 182 -17.48 -13.48 11.25
N THR A 183 -16.26 -13.42 11.79
CA THR A 183 -16.02 -13.50 13.25
C THR A 183 -16.19 -12.19 14.03
N ALA A 184 -16.63 -11.08 13.42
CA ALA A 184 -16.94 -9.82 14.15
C ALA A 184 -18.43 -9.47 14.22
N GLY A 185 -19.32 -10.46 14.18
CA GLY A 185 -20.74 -10.26 14.40
C GLY A 185 -21.18 -10.50 15.85
N SER A 186 -20.96 -9.55 16.78
CA SER A 186 -21.89 -9.42 17.91
C SER A 186 -22.03 -7.98 18.39
N LYS A 187 -23.20 -7.43 18.04
CA LYS A 187 -23.91 -6.28 18.61
C LYS A 187 -23.34 -4.89 18.30
N ARG A 188 -23.85 -4.32 17.20
CA ARG A 188 -24.60 -3.05 17.20
C ARG A 188 -25.49 -3.00 15.95
N ARG A 189 -26.80 -2.85 16.17
CA ARG A 189 -27.83 -2.75 15.13
C ARG A 189 -28.02 -1.28 14.79
N ALA A 190 -27.91 -0.91 13.52
CA ALA A 190 -28.30 0.40 12.98
C ALA A 190 -29.50 0.23 12.04
N PRO A 191 -30.36 1.25 11.91
CA PRO A 191 -31.68 1.11 11.31
C PRO A 191 -31.65 1.14 9.78
N GLU A 192 -32.70 0.55 9.22
CA GLU A 192 -32.96 0.29 7.81
C GLU A 192 -33.36 1.60 7.08
N VAL A 193 -32.71 1.90 5.95
CA VAL A 193 -33.15 2.95 5.01
C VAL A 193 -33.11 2.38 3.58
N ALA A 194 -34.22 2.62 2.86
CA ALA A 194 -34.57 2.03 1.58
C ALA A 194 -33.63 2.41 0.41
N VAL A 195 -33.48 1.48 -0.52
CA VAL A 195 -32.65 1.55 -1.73
C VAL A 195 -33.43 2.21 -2.88
N ALA A 196 -32.80 3.14 -3.60
CA ALA A 196 -33.23 3.61 -4.91
C ALA A 196 -32.19 3.18 -5.96
N ASP A 197 -32.67 2.64 -7.09
CA ASP A 197 -31.87 2.09 -8.19
C ASP A 197 -31.07 3.18 -8.93
N GLY A 198 -29.76 2.95 -9.05
CA GLY A 198 -28.83 3.74 -9.88
C GLY A 198 -28.26 2.91 -11.05
N PRO A 199 -27.86 3.55 -12.17
CA PRO A 199 -27.56 2.85 -13.41
C PRO A 199 -26.18 2.17 -13.42
N LYS A 200 -26.09 1.06 -14.18
CA LYS A 200 -24.93 0.18 -14.31
C LYS A 200 -23.73 0.86 -14.99
N PRO A 201 -22.48 0.53 -14.60
CA PRO A 201 -21.28 1.13 -15.19
C PRO A 201 -20.91 0.52 -16.56
N ALA A 202 -20.36 1.37 -17.42
CA ALA A 202 -19.86 1.04 -18.75
C ALA A 202 -18.42 0.48 -18.71
N LYS A 203 -18.09 -0.36 -19.70
CA LYS A 203 -16.78 -1.03 -19.86
C LYS A 203 -15.68 -0.04 -20.25
N MET A 204 -14.55 -0.07 -19.53
CA MET A 204 -13.33 0.67 -19.90
C MET A 204 -12.35 -0.21 -20.69
N ALA A 205 -11.72 0.41 -21.70
CA ALA A 205 -10.72 -0.17 -22.58
C ALA A 205 -9.32 -0.16 -21.95
N LYS A 206 -8.47 -1.12 -22.37
CA LYS A 206 -7.08 -1.25 -21.95
C LYS A 206 -6.23 -0.09 -22.49
N ALA A 207 -5.54 0.63 -21.60
CA ALA A 207 -4.47 1.56 -21.95
C ALA A 207 -3.13 1.05 -21.37
N GLY A 208 -2.05 1.24 -22.15
CA GLY A 208 -0.70 0.72 -21.86
C GLY A 208 0.03 1.46 -20.73
N LEU A 209 0.93 0.73 -20.07
CA LEU A 209 1.79 1.15 -18.96
C LEU A 209 2.89 2.15 -19.40
N GLY A 210 3.05 3.23 -18.64
CA GLY A 210 4.30 3.98 -18.52
C GLY A 210 4.96 3.71 -17.16
N VAL A 211 6.26 3.41 -17.13
CA VAL A 211 7.06 3.31 -15.90
C VAL A 211 8.13 4.39 -15.97
N SER A 212 8.17 5.27 -14.97
CA SER A 212 9.18 6.32 -14.86
C SER A 212 10.20 5.97 -13.78
N VAL A 213 11.49 6.04 -14.13
CA VAL A 213 12.62 5.83 -13.22
C VAL A 213 13.28 7.19 -12.99
N GLU A 214 13.15 7.78 -11.80
CA GLU A 214 13.80 9.06 -11.50
C GLU A 214 15.23 8.90 -10.98
N LYS A 215 16.19 9.45 -11.73
CA LYS A 215 17.59 9.60 -11.28
C LYS A 215 17.64 10.75 -10.27
N GLY A 216 18.01 10.42 -9.03
CA GLY A 216 18.03 11.35 -7.89
C GLY A 216 18.82 12.63 -8.13
N LEU A 217 18.29 13.73 -7.61
CA LEU A 217 19.00 15.00 -7.43
C LEU A 217 20.03 14.85 -6.31
N GLN A 218 21.25 15.33 -6.60
CA GLN A 218 22.22 15.74 -5.60
C GLN A 218 21.74 17.07 -5.02
N GLU A 219 21.74 17.19 -3.70
CA GLU A 219 22.13 18.43 -3.01
C GLU A 219 23.53 18.22 -2.45
#